data_AF-A0A7J3KDA1-F1
#
_entry.id   AF-A0A7J3KDA1-F1
#
_cell.length_a   1.000
_cell.length_b   1.000
_cell.length_c   1.000
_cell.angle_alpha   90.00
_cell.angle_beta   90.00
_cell.angle_gamma   90.00
#
_symmetry.space_group_name_H-M   'P 1'
#
loop_
_entity.id
_entity.type
_entity.pdbx_description
1 polymer ?
#
loop_
_entity_poly.entity_id
_entity_poly.type
_entity_poly.pdbx_seq_one_letter_code
_entity_poly.pdbx_strand_id
1 'polypeptide(L)'
;MDKPERTFLGKFSQNFIQKITKNLYLPKINPNKISALSVIFSILFIIFFNYSRILSIFILFLVLLFDFLDGAVAKRYYKEGIEGYIIDVTCDRISEGIIFSIFFFPWFFLFSINLWLTIWSFYNKKHIVIPLRHIFLFYLITFFI
;
A
#
# COMPACT_ATOMS: atom_id res chain seq x y z
N MET A 1 -19.19 0.74 -12.63
CA MET A 1 -19.08 1.00 -11.18
C MET A 1 -18.25 2.27 -11.03
N ASP A 2 -18.54 3.10 -10.02
CA ASP A 2 -17.80 4.35 -9.75
C ASP A 2 -16.81 4.15 -8.61
N LYS A 3 -15.69 4.88 -8.65
CA LYS A 3 -14.65 4.81 -7.61
C LYS A 3 -15.26 5.23 -6.26
N PRO A 4 -14.99 4.49 -5.16
CA PRO A 4 -15.48 4.87 -3.84
C PRO A 4 -14.95 6.25 -3.45
N GLU A 5 -15.82 7.06 -2.85
CA GLU A 5 -15.43 8.39 -2.40
C GLU A 5 -14.49 8.29 -1.21
N ARG A 6 -13.40 9.07 -1.27
CA ARG A 6 -12.44 9.18 -0.17
C ARG A 6 -13.07 9.96 0.98
N THR A 7 -12.84 9.47 2.19
CA THR A 7 -13.17 10.18 3.43
C THR A 7 -12.40 11.50 3.53
N PHE A 8 -12.83 12.39 4.44
CA PHE A 8 -12.18 13.69 4.67
C PHE A 8 -10.66 13.56 4.91
N LEU A 9 -10.25 12.61 5.75
CA LEU A 9 -8.84 12.31 6.02
C LEU A 9 -8.09 11.85 4.76
N GLY A 10 -8.74 11.02 3.92
CA GLY A 10 -8.18 10.59 2.65
C GLY A 10 -7.94 11.75 1.67
N LYS A 11 -8.86 12.73 1.62
CA LYS A 11 -8.72 13.95 0.81
C LYS A 11 -7.59 14.85 1.33
N PHE A 12 -7.48 15.00 2.65
CA PHE A 12 -6.41 15.78 3.27
C PHE A 12 -5.01 15.19 2.98
N SER A 13 -4.85 13.89 3.21
CA SER A 13 -3.61 13.17 2.87
C SER A 13 -3.23 13.35 1.40
N GLN A 14 -4.19 13.21 0.48
CA GLN A 14 -3.95 13.42 -0.95
C GLN A 14 -3.46 14.83 -1.29
N ASN A 15 -4.01 15.86 -0.65
CA ASN A 15 -3.60 17.24 -0.92
C ASN A 15 -2.16 17.49 -0.43
N PHE A 16 -1.79 16.91 0.70
CA PHE A 16 -0.43 16.96 1.21
C PHE A 16 0.55 16.27 0.25
N ILE A 17 0.22 15.05 -0.20
CA ILE A 17 1.03 14.29 -1.16
C ILE A 17 1.24 15.07 -2.46
N GLN A 18 0.19 15.67 -3.02
CA GLN A 18 0.30 16.49 -4.22
C GLN A 18 1.23 17.69 -4.03
N LYS A 19 1.18 18.34 -2.87
CA LYS A 19 2.02 19.50 -2.58
C LYS A 19 3.50 19.13 -2.56
N ILE A 20 3.84 17.97 -1.98
CA ILE A 20 5.20 17.45 -1.95
C ILE A 20 5.65 16.99 -3.35
N THR A 21 4.80 16.25 -4.05
CA THR A 21 5.12 15.67 -5.36
C THR A 21 5.17 16.70 -6.48
N LYS A 22 4.56 17.89 -6.32
CA LYS A 22 4.49 18.93 -7.35
C LYS A 22 5.85 19.26 -7.97
N ASN A 23 6.91 19.35 -7.16
CA ASN A 23 8.25 19.72 -7.62
C ASN A 23 9.20 18.52 -7.78
N LEU A 24 8.74 17.31 -7.45
CA LEU A 24 9.51 16.09 -7.65
C LEU A 24 9.42 15.62 -9.11
N TYR A 25 10.54 15.18 -9.66
CA TYR A 25 10.54 14.48 -10.94
C TYR A 25 9.91 13.10 -10.73
N LEU A 26 8.77 12.85 -11.39
CA LEU A 26 8.11 11.54 -11.37
C LEU A 26 8.28 10.90 -12.75
N PRO A 27 8.82 9.67 -12.85
CA PRO A 27 8.98 9.02 -14.13
C PRO A 27 7.61 8.67 -14.71
N LYS A 28 7.44 8.81 -16.04
CA LYS A 28 6.20 8.47 -16.74
C LYS A 28 6.13 6.96 -17.02
N ILE A 29 6.04 6.19 -15.95
CA ILE A 29 5.93 4.72 -15.99
C ILE A 29 4.47 4.33 -15.75
N ASN A 30 4.04 3.18 -16.26
CA ASN A 30 2.70 2.66 -16.00
C ASN A 30 2.53 2.36 -14.49
N PRO A 31 1.57 2.98 -13.78
CA PRO A 31 1.35 2.77 -12.35
C PRO A 31 1.15 1.30 -11.98
N ASN A 32 0.43 0.54 -12.80
CA ASN A 32 0.15 -0.88 -12.53
C ASN A 32 1.44 -1.72 -12.48
N LYS A 33 2.49 -1.33 -13.22
CA LYS A 33 3.79 -2.00 -13.15
C LYS A 33 4.50 -1.70 -11.83
N ILE A 34 4.31 -0.51 -11.29
CA ILE A 34 4.86 -0.10 -10.00
C ILE A 34 4.13 -0.85 -8.86
N SER A 35 2.80 -0.98 -8.92
CA SER A 35 2.02 -1.80 -7.97
C SER A 35 2.40 -3.29 -8.04
N ALA A 36 2.69 -3.82 -9.23
CA ALA A 36 3.20 -5.18 -9.36
C ALA A 36 4.59 -5.34 -8.73
N LEU A 37 5.43 -4.31 -8.81
CA LEU A 37 6.75 -4.31 -8.18
C LEU A 37 6.64 -4.35 -6.66
N SER A 38 5.69 -3.62 -6.06
CA SER A 38 5.49 -3.65 -4.60
C SER A 38 5.11 -5.06 -4.12
N VAL A 39 4.30 -5.79 -4.89
CA VAL A 39 4.00 -7.22 -4.63
C VAL A 39 5.26 -8.09 -4.64
N ILE A 40 6.13 -7.93 -5.65
CA ILE A 40 7.41 -8.65 -5.73
C ILE A 40 8.28 -8.35 -4.51
N PHE A 41 8.37 -7.09 -4.08
CA PHE A 41 9.13 -6.70 -2.90
C PHE A 41 8.54 -7.26 -1.60
N SER A 42 7.22 -7.43 -1.49
CA SER A 42 6.63 -8.15 -0.34
C SER A 42 7.02 -9.63 -0.27
N ILE A 43 7.28 -10.29 -1.41
CA ILE A 43 7.83 -11.66 -1.41
C ILE A 43 9.28 -11.64 -0.92
N LEU A 44 10.09 -10.71 -1.43
CA LEU A 44 11.47 -10.53 -0.99
C LEU A 44 11.55 -10.25 0.52
N PHE A 45 10.62 -9.46 1.05
CA PHE A 45 10.53 -9.18 2.48
C PHE A 45 10.51 -10.46 3.33
N ILE A 46 9.67 -11.43 2.97
CA ILE A 46 9.56 -12.72 3.68
C ILE A 46 10.86 -13.52 3.55
N ILE A 47 11.40 -13.62 2.32
CA ILE A 47 12.62 -14.39 2.04
C ILE A 47 13.78 -13.89 2.91
N PHE A 48 13.95 -12.57 3.00
CA PHE A 48 15.05 -11.97 3.74
C PHE A 48 14.77 -11.81 5.25
N PHE A 49 13.53 -12.01 5.72
CA PHE A 49 13.17 -11.75 7.11
C PHE A 49 13.96 -12.62 8.10
N ASN A 50 14.17 -13.88 7.73
CA ASN A 50 14.97 -14.81 8.53
C ASN A 50 16.48 -14.60 8.39
N TYR A 51 16.93 -13.91 7.33
CA TYR A 51 18.36 -13.67 7.07
C TYR A 51 18.85 -12.38 7.74
N SER A 52 18.12 -11.27 7.55
CA SER A 52 18.46 -9.98 8.15
C SER A 52 17.21 -9.14 8.35
N ARG A 53 16.87 -8.91 9.62
CA ARG A 53 15.70 -8.10 10.00
C ARG A 53 15.81 -6.65 9.51
N ILE A 54 17.01 -6.07 9.58
CA ILE A 54 17.28 -4.71 9.09
C ILE A 54 17.04 -4.63 7.59
N LEU A 55 17.53 -5.61 6.82
CA LEU A 55 17.32 -5.67 5.38
C LEU A 55 15.83 -5.80 5.06
N SER A 56 15.09 -6.64 5.79
CA SER A 56 13.64 -6.75 5.60
C SER A 56 12.88 -5.48 5.96
N ILE A 57 13.27 -4.75 7.02
CA ILE A 57 12.68 -3.44 7.33
C ILE A 57 12.91 -2.47 6.16
N PHE A 58 14.12 -2.46 5.58
CA PHE A 58 14.41 -1.65 4.40
C PHE A 58 13.60 -2.08 3.16
N ILE A 59 13.44 -3.39 2.92
CA ILE A 59 12.61 -3.91 1.83
C ILE A 59 11.13 -3.51 2.04
N LEU A 60 10.60 -3.61 3.26
CA LEU A 60 9.24 -3.19 3.58
C LEU A 60 9.05 -1.68 3.36
N PHE A 61 10.06 -0.87 3.71
CA PHE A 61 10.07 0.55 3.37
C PHE A 61 10.01 0.77 1.85
N LEU A 62 10.73 -0.02 1.06
CA LEU A 62 10.65 0.06 -0.41
C LEU A 62 9.28 -0.35 -0.96
N VAL A 63 8.61 -1.35 -0.36
CA VAL A 63 7.20 -1.68 -0.70
C VAL A 63 6.33 -0.43 -0.56
N LEU A 64 6.36 0.22 0.61
CA LEU A 64 5.59 1.43 0.88
C LEU A 64 5.97 2.60 -0.04
N LEU A 65 7.24 2.71 -0.40
CA LEU A 65 7.71 3.74 -1.33
C LEU A 65 7.14 3.51 -2.75
N PHE A 66 7.07 2.27 -3.22
CA PHE A 66 6.49 1.96 -4.52
C PHE A 66 4.99 2.19 -4.56
N ASP A 67 4.25 1.84 -3.50
CA ASP A 67 2.81 2.14 -3.37
C ASP A 67 2.52 3.65 -3.21
N PHE A 68 3.52 4.43 -2.82
CA PHE A 68 3.41 5.88 -2.85
C PHE A 68 3.63 6.41 -4.28
N LEU A 69 4.62 5.85 -4.97
CA LEU A 69 5.01 6.26 -6.32
C LEU A 69 3.95 5.92 -7.36
N ASP A 70 3.32 4.75 -7.32
CA ASP A 70 2.26 4.38 -8.27
C ASP A 70 1.06 5.33 -8.18
N GLY A 71 0.60 5.68 -6.98
CA GLY A 71 -0.48 6.62 -6.74
C GLY A 71 -0.12 8.04 -7.18
N ALA A 72 1.12 8.47 -6.94
CA ALA A 72 1.60 9.77 -7.39
C ALA A 72 1.73 9.86 -8.93
N VAL A 73 2.28 8.82 -9.56
CA VAL A 73 2.45 8.72 -11.02
C VAL A 73 1.10 8.59 -11.71
N ALA A 74 0.19 7.76 -11.19
CA ALA A 74 -1.18 7.66 -11.67
C ALA A 74 -1.81 9.05 -11.67
N LYS A 75 -1.85 9.73 -10.53
CA LYS A 75 -2.49 11.04 -10.42
C LYS A 75 -1.93 12.09 -11.38
N ARG A 76 -0.61 12.10 -11.60
CA ARG A 76 0.04 13.08 -12.48
C ARG A 76 -0.20 12.81 -13.96
N TYR A 77 -0.11 11.55 -14.39
CA TYR A 77 -0.03 11.21 -15.81
C TYR A 77 -1.22 10.40 -16.33
N TYR A 78 -1.99 9.74 -15.47
CA TYR A 78 -3.04 8.80 -15.81
C TYR A 78 -4.30 9.12 -15.02
N LYS A 79 -5.33 9.69 -15.67
CA LYS A 79 -6.62 9.97 -15.04
C LYS A 79 -7.09 8.75 -14.24
N GLU A 80 -7.31 8.92 -12.93
CA GLU A 80 -7.62 7.82 -12.03
C GLU A 80 -8.95 7.14 -12.42
N GLY A 81 -8.86 6.00 -13.12
CA GLY A 81 -10.02 5.17 -13.49
C GLY A 81 -10.36 4.13 -12.42
N ILE A 82 -11.55 3.52 -12.53
CA ILE A 82 -11.95 2.47 -11.58
C ILE A 82 -11.12 1.19 -11.73
N GLU A 83 -10.70 0.84 -12.95
CA GLU A 83 -9.87 -0.34 -13.21
C GLU A 83 -8.52 -0.23 -12.49
N GLY A 84 -7.84 0.91 -12.63
CA GLY A 84 -6.59 1.17 -11.92
C GLY A 84 -6.76 1.13 -10.40
N TYR A 85 -7.88 1.65 -9.88
CA TYR A 85 -8.18 1.57 -8.45
C TYR A 85 -8.40 0.13 -7.97
N ILE A 86 -9.06 -0.72 -8.75
CA ILE A 86 -9.26 -2.13 -8.40
C ILE A 86 -7.91 -2.86 -8.37
N ILE A 87 -7.05 -2.61 -9.36
CA ILE A 87 -5.71 -3.23 -9.42
C ILE A 87 -4.87 -2.80 -8.22
N ASP A 88 -4.80 -1.49 -7.94
CA ASP A 88 -4.09 -0.89 -6.80
C ASP A 88 -4.49 -1.54 -5.47
N VAL A 89 -5.80 -1.54 -5.17
CA VAL A 89 -6.35 -2.15 -3.96
C VAL A 89 -6.08 -3.66 -3.90
N THR A 90 -6.15 -4.36 -5.03
CA THR A 90 -5.88 -5.81 -5.09
C THR A 90 -4.41 -6.11 -4.81
N CYS A 91 -3.49 -5.38 -5.45
CA CYS A 91 -2.05 -5.47 -5.19
C CYS A 91 -1.74 -5.20 -3.71
N ASP A 92 -2.38 -4.21 -3.12
CA ASP A 92 -2.26 -3.91 -1.69
C ASP A 92 -2.70 -5.07 -0.80
N ARG A 93 -3.85 -5.68 -1.09
CA ARG A 93 -4.35 -6.82 -0.30
C ARG A 93 -3.46 -8.04 -0.46
N ILE A 94 -2.97 -8.31 -1.67
CA ILE A 94 -2.03 -9.42 -1.92
C ILE A 94 -0.73 -9.19 -1.16
N SER A 95 -0.15 -7.99 -1.25
CA SER A 95 1.07 -7.62 -0.55
C SER A 95 0.92 -7.73 0.97
N GLU A 96 -0.18 -7.24 1.55
CA GLU A 96 -0.50 -7.43 2.98
C GLU A 96 -0.64 -8.91 3.34
N GLY A 97 -1.37 -9.69 2.54
CA GLY A 97 -1.56 -11.12 2.78
C GLY A 97 -0.25 -11.90 2.76
N ILE A 98 0.65 -11.57 1.83
CA ILE A 98 2.01 -12.09 1.77
C ILE A 98 2.74 -11.72 3.08
N ILE A 99 2.94 -10.43 3.35
CA ILE A 99 3.70 -9.95 4.52
C ILE A 99 3.19 -10.57 5.81
N PHE A 100 1.87 -10.55 6.05
CA PHE A 100 1.28 -10.98 7.30
C PHE A 100 1.04 -12.49 7.41
N SER A 101 1.24 -13.27 6.34
CA SER A 101 1.13 -14.74 6.41
C SER A 101 2.10 -15.37 7.42
N ILE A 102 3.29 -14.77 7.61
CA ILE A 102 4.29 -15.23 8.57
C ILE A 102 4.17 -14.55 9.95
N PHE A 103 3.28 -13.55 10.10
CA PHE A 103 3.01 -12.85 11.37
C PHE A 103 1.59 -13.13 11.83
N PHE A 104 1.38 -14.25 12.52
CA PHE A 104 0.04 -14.72 12.84
C PHE A 104 -0.73 -13.77 13.78
N PHE A 105 -0.35 -13.67 15.05
CA PHE A 105 -1.01 -12.76 16.00
C PHE A 105 -0.16 -11.51 16.26
N PRO A 106 -0.73 -10.29 16.23
CA PRO A 106 -2.11 -9.93 15.86
C PRO A 106 -2.30 -9.66 14.34
N TRP A 107 -1.22 -9.67 13.56
CA TRP A 107 -1.19 -9.05 12.24
C TRP A 107 -2.03 -9.75 11.18
N PHE A 108 -2.07 -11.09 11.15
CA PHE A 108 -2.91 -11.84 10.21
C PHE A 108 -4.41 -11.59 10.43
N PHE A 109 -4.83 -11.42 11.69
CA PHE A 109 -6.21 -11.07 12.03
C PHE A 109 -6.56 -9.64 11.62
N LEU A 110 -5.65 -8.69 11.87
CA LEU A 110 -5.83 -7.31 11.42
C LEU A 110 -5.92 -7.23 9.89
N PHE A 111 -5.09 -7.99 9.17
CA PHE A 111 -5.19 -8.14 7.72
C PHE A 111 -6.56 -8.66 7.30
N SER A 112 -7.06 -9.71 7.96
CA SER A 112 -8.37 -10.30 7.65
C SER A 112 -9.50 -9.28 7.83
N ILE A 113 -9.44 -8.46 8.89
CA ILE A 113 -10.37 -7.34 9.10
C ILE A 113 -10.22 -6.30 7.98
N ASN A 114 -9.00 -5.94 7.60
CA ASN A 114 -8.74 -4.93 6.57
C ASN A 114 -9.19 -5.39 5.17
N LEU A 115 -9.09 -6.69 4.88
CA LEU A 115 -9.64 -7.33 3.68
C LEU A 115 -11.17 -7.23 3.67
N TRP A 116 -11.82 -7.52 4.80
CA TRP A 116 -13.27 -7.33 4.93
C TRP A 116 -13.69 -5.87 4.74
N LEU A 117 -12.96 -4.93 5.34
CA LEU A 117 -13.22 -3.48 5.18
C LEU A 117 -13.08 -3.03 3.72
N THR A 118 -12.13 -3.61 3.00
CA THR A 118 -11.93 -3.34 1.57
C THR A 118 -13.13 -3.80 0.75
N ILE A 119 -13.64 -5.02 1.00
CA ILE A 119 -14.86 -5.53 0.36
C ILE A 119 -16.04 -4.64 0.70
N TRP A 120 -16.23 -4.30 1.99
CA TRP A 120 -17.28 -3.40 2.45
C TRP A 120 -17.21 -2.01 1.78
N SER A 121 -15.99 -1.49 1.57
CA SER A 121 -15.72 -0.22 0.91
C SER A 121 -16.22 -0.22 -0.55
N PHE A 122 -16.06 -1.35 -1.27
CA PHE A 122 -16.63 -1.50 -2.62
C PHE A 122 -18.17 -1.50 -2.61
N TYR A 123 -18.80 -2.20 -1.67
CA TYR A 123 -20.27 -2.22 -1.56
C TYR A 123 -20.86 -0.86 -1.21
N ASN A 124 -20.25 -0.15 -0.27
CA ASN A 124 -20.79 1.11 0.28
C ASN A 124 -20.25 2.36 -0.39
N LYS A 125 -19.40 2.23 -1.42
CA LYS A 125 -18.73 3.33 -2.13
C LYS A 125 -17.99 4.31 -1.20
N LYS A 126 -17.53 3.85 -0.03
CA LYS A 126 -16.81 4.66 0.97
C LYS A 126 -15.45 4.04 1.25
N HIS A 127 -14.39 4.79 0.99
CA HIS A 127 -13.02 4.29 1.17
C HIS A 127 -12.64 4.19 2.65
N ILE A 128 -12.70 2.98 3.20
CA ILE A 128 -12.31 2.66 4.58
C ILE A 128 -11.25 1.56 4.51
N VAL A 129 -9.98 1.92 4.70
CA VAL A 129 -8.85 1.00 4.72
C VAL A 129 -7.89 1.45 5.80
N ILE A 130 -7.37 0.51 6.58
CA ILE A 130 -6.39 0.75 7.63
C ILE A 130 -4.99 0.67 7.00
N PRO A 131 -4.08 1.63 7.24
CA PRO A 131 -2.73 1.61 6.66
C PRO A 131 -1.81 0.60 7.38
N LEU A 132 -2.17 -0.69 7.38
CA LEU A 132 -1.52 -1.72 8.19
C LEU A 132 -0.02 -1.85 7.94
N ARG A 133 0.43 -1.80 6.69
CA ARG A 133 1.87 -1.89 6.36
C ARG A 133 2.70 -0.76 6.99
N HIS A 134 2.15 0.44 7.12
CA HIS A 134 2.83 1.57 7.76
C HIS A 134 2.94 1.38 9.27
N ILE A 135 1.83 0.95 9.90
CA ILE A 135 1.80 0.63 11.33
C ILE A 135 2.77 -0.52 11.62
N PHE A 136 2.82 -1.51 10.74
CA PHE A 136 3.71 -2.65 10.85
C PHE A 136 5.18 -2.27 10.70
N LEU A 137 5.52 -1.40 9.75
CA LEU A 137 6.89 -0.88 9.62
C LEU A 137 7.33 -0.18 10.91
N PHE A 138 6.48 0.67 11.48
CA PHE A 138 6.77 1.35 12.74
C PHE A 138 6.96 0.36 13.90
N TYR A 139 6.11 -0.67 13.97
CA TYR A 139 6.27 -1.78 14.91
C TYR A 139 7.62 -2.48 14.73
N LEU A 140 8.00 -2.83 13.51
CA LEU A 140 9.28 -3.51 13.26
C LEU A 140 10.48 -2.65 13.69
N ILE A 141 10.46 -1.35 13.37
CA ILE A 141 11.52 -0.42 13.76
C ILE A 141 11.62 -0.32 15.29
N THR A 142 10.49 -0.24 15.99
CA THR A 142 10.48 -0.04 17.46
C THR A 142 10.92 -1.29 18.23
N PHE A 143 10.60 -2.48 17.73
CA PHE A 143 10.82 -3.74 18.46
C PHE A 143 12.04 -4.54 17.99
N PHE A 144 12.57 -4.28 16.79
CA PHE A 144 13.67 -5.07 16.22
C PHE A 144 14.95 -4.28 15.88
N ILE A 145 14.94 -2.96 16.02
CA ILE A 145 16.12 -2.08 15.96
C ILE A 145 16.37 -1.52 17.36
#